data_AF-H9VE95-F1
#
_entry.id   AF-H9VE95-F1
#
_cell.length_a   1.000
_cell.length_b   1.000
_cell.length_c   1.000
_cell.angle_alpha   90.00
_cell.angle_beta   90.00
_cell.angle_gamma   90.00
#
_symmetry.space_group_name_H-M   'P 1'
#
loop_
_entity.id
_entity.type
_entity.pdbx_description
1 polymer ?
#
loop_
_entity_poly.entity_id
_entity_poly.type
_entity_poly.pdbx_seq_one_letter_code
_entity_poly.pdbx_strand_id
1 'polypeptide(L)'
;HKIGLWRIVLVNELPYKESVMNSLVPKYLPHRLFPNCVYSIWTDAKLQLVVDPLFILESLLATHKVDIAMSKHPYNTHTMEEAIFTVRWGKWSKEAVRYQMESYCTDGLQPWSSEKLPYSSDVPDTALILRKHSLPTNL
;
A
#
# COMPACT_ATOMS: atom_id res chain seq x y z
N HIS A 1 -18.80 -6.51 18.62
CA HIS A 1 -19.46 -5.19 18.58
C HIS A 1 -19.69 -4.77 17.12
N LYS A 2 -20.88 -4.23 16.81
CA LYS A 2 -21.23 -3.70 15.48
C LYS A 2 -21.49 -2.20 15.60
N ILE A 3 -21.10 -1.41 14.61
CA ILE A 3 -21.36 0.03 14.52
C ILE A 3 -22.10 0.28 13.21
N GLY A 4 -23.42 0.43 13.24
CA GLY A 4 -24.23 0.47 12.03
C GLY A 4 -24.05 -0.80 11.18
N LEU A 5 -23.64 -0.64 9.92
CA LEU A 5 -23.32 -1.76 9.00
C LEU A 5 -21.93 -2.37 9.27
N TRP A 6 -21.09 -1.72 10.07
CA TRP A 6 -19.72 -2.13 10.31
C TRP A 6 -19.63 -3.20 11.39
N ARG A 7 -18.78 -4.21 11.14
CA ARG A 7 -18.41 -5.23 12.11
C ARG A 7 -16.95 -5.03 12.51
N ILE A 8 -16.71 -4.87 13.80
CA ILE A 8 -15.35 -4.87 14.34
C ILE A 8 -14.89 -6.32 14.46
N VAL A 9 -13.75 -6.63 13.86
CA VAL A 9 -13.10 -7.94 13.91
C VAL A 9 -11.78 -7.78 14.66
N LEU A 10 -11.59 -8.58 15.71
CA LEU A 10 -10.31 -8.71 16.37
C LEU A 10 -9.50 -9.78 15.64
N VAL A 11 -8.32 -9.42 15.14
CA VAL A 11 -7.40 -10.35 14.51
C VAL A 11 -6.36 -10.77 15.54
N ASN A 12 -6.41 -12.03 15.94
CA ASN A 12 -5.45 -12.66 16.84
C ASN A 12 -4.48 -13.53 16.03
N GLU A 13 -3.35 -13.92 16.64
CA GLU A 13 -2.41 -14.91 16.06
C GLU A 13 -1.80 -14.47 14.71
N LEU A 14 -1.26 -13.24 14.66
CA LEU A 14 -0.52 -12.78 13.50
C LEU A 14 0.86 -13.49 13.40
N PRO A 15 1.39 -13.66 12.18
CA PRO A 15 2.49 -14.61 11.92
C PRO A 15 3.87 -14.14 12.43
N TYR A 16 4.05 -12.85 12.70
CA TYR A 16 5.34 -12.29 13.11
C TYR A 16 5.39 -12.02 14.61
N LYS A 17 6.61 -12.04 15.18
CA LYS A 17 6.83 -11.64 16.58
C LYS A 17 6.84 -10.11 16.70
N GLU A 18 7.37 -9.42 15.70
CA GLU A 18 7.46 -7.98 15.65
C GLU A 18 6.11 -7.35 15.28
N SER A 19 5.67 -6.39 16.10
CA SER A 19 4.40 -5.67 15.89
C SER A 19 4.37 -4.89 14.57
N VAL A 20 5.51 -4.35 14.14
CA VAL A 20 5.63 -3.60 12.89
C VAL A 20 5.30 -4.51 11.69
N MET A 21 5.85 -5.72 11.64
CA MET A 21 5.59 -6.67 10.56
C MET A 21 4.13 -7.13 10.56
N ASN A 22 3.58 -7.35 11.75
CA ASN A 22 2.17 -7.68 11.93
C ASN A 22 1.22 -6.58 11.43
N SER A 23 1.62 -5.30 11.50
CA SER A 23 0.84 -4.20 10.93
C SER A 23 0.80 -4.20 9.39
N LEU A 24 1.79 -4.83 8.74
CA LEU A 24 1.85 -4.93 7.27
C LEU A 24 0.85 -5.97 6.73
N VAL A 25 0.49 -6.99 7.52
CA VAL A 25 -0.42 -8.05 7.10
C VAL A 25 -1.82 -7.52 6.74
N PRO A 26 -2.56 -6.81 7.62
CA PRO A 26 -3.86 -6.27 7.25
C PRO A 26 -3.76 -5.15 6.21
N LYS A 27 -2.60 -4.49 6.11
CA LYS A 27 -2.34 -3.42 5.13
C LYS A 27 -2.22 -3.92 3.70
N TYR A 28 -1.43 -4.97 3.48
CA TYR A 28 -1.13 -5.47 2.12
C TYR A 28 -1.84 -6.78 1.77
N LEU A 29 -2.19 -7.59 2.76
CA LEU A 29 -2.74 -8.93 2.59
C LEU A 29 -4.13 -9.12 3.23
N PRO A 30 -5.09 -8.16 3.08
CA PRO A 30 -6.41 -8.32 3.69
C PRO A 30 -7.16 -9.55 3.16
N HIS A 31 -6.91 -9.99 1.93
CA HIS A 31 -7.50 -11.20 1.35
C HIS A 31 -7.07 -12.49 2.05
N ARG A 32 -5.93 -12.50 2.76
CA ARG A 32 -5.49 -13.66 3.55
C ARG A 32 -6.22 -13.73 4.90
N LEU A 33 -6.57 -12.59 5.46
CA LEU A 33 -7.37 -12.50 6.69
C LEU A 33 -8.87 -12.72 6.42
N PHE A 34 -9.34 -12.29 5.25
CA PHE A 34 -10.73 -12.37 4.83
C PHE A 34 -10.83 -12.98 3.42
N PRO A 35 -10.88 -14.32 3.28
CA PRO A 35 -10.85 -15.00 1.98
C PRO A 35 -12.00 -14.63 1.04
N ASN A 36 -13.15 -14.25 1.60
CA ASN A 36 -14.33 -13.83 0.85
C ASN A 36 -14.37 -12.31 0.56
N CYS A 37 -13.28 -11.60 0.82
CA CYS A 37 -13.16 -10.17 0.54
C CYS A 37 -13.14 -9.95 -0.97
N VAL A 38 -14.06 -9.12 -1.47
CA VAL A 38 -14.13 -8.70 -2.89
C VAL A 38 -13.46 -7.33 -3.09
N TYR A 39 -13.56 -6.45 -2.10
CA TYR A 39 -12.93 -5.14 -2.10
C TYR A 39 -12.37 -4.82 -0.72
N SER A 40 -11.21 -4.15 -0.67
CA SER A 40 -10.63 -3.64 0.57
C SER A 40 -10.24 -2.18 0.42
N ILE A 41 -10.31 -1.47 1.55
CA ILE A 41 -9.82 -0.12 1.72
C ILE A 41 -8.95 -0.11 2.97
N TRP A 42 -7.67 0.23 2.81
CA TRP A 42 -6.77 0.54 3.91
C TRP A 42 -6.64 2.06 4.06
N THR A 43 -6.74 2.55 5.28
CA THR A 43 -6.50 3.96 5.62
C THR A 43 -5.59 4.09 6.82
N ASP A 44 -4.48 4.80 6.66
CA ASP A 44 -3.62 5.16 7.78
C ASP A 44 -4.34 6.12 8.74
N ALA A 45 -3.92 6.13 10.01
CA ALA A 45 -4.50 6.97 11.06
C ALA A 45 -4.41 8.49 10.79
N LYS A 46 -3.58 8.91 9.83
CA LYS A 46 -3.45 10.31 9.39
C LYS A 46 -4.58 10.76 8.44
N LEU A 47 -5.43 9.84 7.99
CA LEU A 47 -6.54 10.11 7.09
C LEU A 47 -7.89 9.84 7.76
N GLN A 48 -8.92 10.55 7.31
CA GLN A 48 -10.30 10.31 7.72
C GLN A 48 -11.15 10.06 6.48
N LEU A 49 -11.91 8.96 6.47
CA LEU A 49 -12.91 8.70 5.44
C LEU A 49 -14.15 9.57 5.73
N VAL A 50 -14.42 10.51 4.84
CA VAL A 50 -15.54 11.46 4.95
C VAL A 50 -16.65 11.22 3.91
N VAL A 51 -16.41 10.31 2.96
CA VAL A 51 -17.34 9.95 1.88
C VAL A 51 -17.67 8.45 1.99
N ASP A 52 -18.82 8.05 1.44
CA ASP A 52 -19.21 6.65 1.34
C ASP A 52 -18.08 5.80 0.69
N PRO A 53 -17.55 4.79 1.40
CA PRO A 53 -16.53 3.87 0.88
C PRO A 53 -16.87 3.23 -0.47
N LEU A 54 -18.15 2.92 -0.71
CA LEU A 54 -18.58 2.33 -1.99
C LEU A 54 -18.42 3.31 -3.14
N PHE A 55 -18.73 4.60 -2.91
CA PHE A 55 -18.52 5.64 -3.91
C PHE A 55 -17.04 5.85 -4.22
N ILE A 56 -16.16 5.76 -3.21
CA ILE A 56 -14.71 5.85 -3.42
C ILE A 56 -14.21 4.67 -4.27
N LEU A 57 -14.69 3.45 -4.02
CA LEU A 57 -14.34 2.28 -4.82
C LEU A 57 -14.80 2.42 -6.28
N GLU A 58 -16.03 2.87 -6.50
CA GLU A 58 -16.58 3.04 -7.86
C GLU A 58 -15.82 4.11 -8.66
N SER A 59 -15.54 5.26 -8.02
CA SER A 59 -14.85 6.38 -8.64
C SER A 59 -13.38 6.08 -8.95
N LEU A 60 -12.65 5.41 -8.04
CA LEU A 60 -11.21 5.20 -8.19
C LEU A 60 -10.84 3.87 -8.87
N LEU A 61 -11.66 2.83 -8.75
CA LEU A 61 -11.37 1.52 -9.35
C LEU A 61 -12.24 1.27 -10.60
N ALA A 62 -13.56 1.27 -10.45
CA ALA A 62 -14.47 0.83 -11.51
C ALA A 62 -14.42 1.77 -12.73
N THR A 63 -14.45 3.09 -12.49
CA THR A 63 -14.38 4.12 -13.54
C THR A 63 -13.10 4.00 -14.37
N HIS A 64 -11.97 3.67 -13.72
CA HIS A 64 -10.67 3.53 -14.37
C HIS A 64 -10.38 2.10 -14.86
N LYS A 65 -11.24 1.13 -14.54
CA LYS A 65 -11.07 -0.32 -14.83
C LYS A 65 -9.74 -0.86 -14.30
N VAL A 66 -9.35 -0.43 -13.10
CA VAL A 66 -8.11 -0.89 -12.42
C VAL A 66 -8.46 -1.72 -11.19
N ASP A 67 -7.58 -2.64 -10.82
CA ASP A 67 -7.76 -3.49 -9.64
C ASP A 67 -7.17 -2.89 -8.36
N ILE A 68 -6.26 -1.91 -8.47
CA ILE A 68 -5.63 -1.25 -7.34
C ILE A 68 -5.49 0.25 -7.58
N ALA A 69 -5.74 1.03 -6.54
CA ALA A 69 -5.46 2.45 -6.48
C ALA A 69 -4.76 2.77 -5.15
N MET A 70 -3.74 3.61 -5.20
CA MET A 70 -2.95 4.01 -4.03
C MET A 70 -2.75 5.51 -4.01
N SER A 71 -2.63 6.08 -2.81
CA SER A 71 -2.26 7.49 -2.65
C SER A 71 -0.89 7.78 -3.27
N LYS A 72 -0.73 8.95 -3.88
CA LYS A 72 0.56 9.42 -4.38
C LYS A 72 1.37 10.02 -3.24
N HIS A 73 2.68 9.74 -3.19
CA HIS A 73 3.56 10.41 -2.24
C HIS A 73 3.60 11.92 -2.54
N PRO A 74 3.41 12.80 -1.54
CA PRO A 74 3.24 14.23 -1.78
C PRO A 74 4.50 14.93 -2.30
N TYR A 75 5.70 14.39 -2.02
CA TYR A 75 6.97 15.08 -2.28
C TYR A 75 7.95 14.32 -3.17
N ASN A 76 7.94 12.99 -3.07
CA ASN A 76 8.98 12.15 -3.68
C ASN A 76 8.39 11.49 -4.91
N THR A 77 9.12 11.58 -6.01
CA THR A 77 8.78 10.90 -7.27
C THR A 77 9.70 9.74 -7.56
N HIS A 78 10.91 9.75 -6.99
CA HIS A 78 11.93 8.74 -7.24
C HIS A 78 12.15 7.84 -6.01
N THR A 79 12.24 6.53 -6.22
CA THR A 79 12.54 5.55 -5.15
C THR A 79 13.87 5.85 -4.46
N MET A 80 14.85 6.39 -5.20
CA MET A 80 16.16 6.77 -4.65
C MET A 80 16.04 7.87 -3.58
N GLU A 81 15.14 8.85 -3.78
CA GLU A 81 14.90 9.91 -2.80
C GLU A 81 14.33 9.32 -1.51
N GLU A 82 13.32 8.45 -1.63
CA GLU A 82 12.71 7.77 -0.48
C GLU A 82 13.73 6.90 0.27
N ALA A 83 14.65 6.23 -0.44
CA ALA A 83 15.71 5.46 0.18
C ALA A 83 16.64 6.35 1.03
N ILE A 84 17.03 7.52 0.52
CA ILE A 84 17.86 8.48 1.26
C ILE A 84 17.11 8.98 2.51
N PHE A 85 15.83 9.34 2.39
CA PHE A 85 15.02 9.76 3.54
C PHE A 85 14.82 8.64 4.56
N THR A 86 14.64 7.40 4.11
CA THR A 86 14.50 6.22 4.98
C THR A 86 15.74 6.01 5.84
N VAL A 87 16.93 6.13 5.25
CA VAL A 87 18.20 6.05 5.99
C VAL A 87 18.37 7.26 6.92
N ARG A 88 18.10 8.48 6.43
CA ARG A 88 18.27 9.71 7.19
C ARG A 88 17.38 9.77 8.44
N TRP A 89 16.17 9.24 8.36
CA TRP A 89 15.24 9.17 9.48
C TRP A 89 15.40 7.93 10.35
N GLY A 90 16.38 7.07 10.06
CA GLY A 90 16.65 5.87 10.85
C GLY A 90 15.50 4.86 10.85
N LYS A 91 14.66 4.87 9.81
CA LYS A 91 13.53 3.92 9.69
C LYS A 91 14.01 2.48 9.51
N TRP A 92 15.15 2.31 8.83
CA TRP A 92 15.79 1.03 8.54
C TRP A 92 17.31 1.17 8.54
N SER A 93 18.03 0.04 8.71
CA SER A 93 19.50 0.03 8.66
C SER A 93 20.00 0.45 7.27
N LYS A 94 21.06 1.24 7.23
CA LYS A 94 21.69 1.73 6.01
C LYS A 94 22.09 0.59 5.08
N GLU A 95 22.60 -0.50 5.62
CA GLU A 95 23.09 -1.67 4.91
C GLU A 95 21.94 -2.39 4.19
N ALA A 96 20.81 -2.60 4.89
CA ALA A 96 19.62 -3.21 4.28
C ALA A 96 19.02 -2.33 3.17
N VAL A 97 18.91 -1.01 3.39
CA VAL A 97 18.41 -0.09 2.35
C VAL A 97 19.34 -0.11 1.14
N ARG A 98 20.65 -0.08 1.35
CA ARG A 98 21.64 -0.17 0.27
C ARG A 98 21.48 -1.47 -0.53
N TYR A 99 21.44 -2.62 0.14
CA TYR A 99 21.28 -3.92 -0.52
C TYR A 99 19.99 -3.99 -1.35
N GLN A 100 18.89 -3.45 -0.82
CA GLN A 100 17.62 -3.38 -1.54
C GLN A 100 17.73 -2.52 -2.81
N MET A 101 18.35 -1.34 -2.71
CA MET A 101 18.51 -0.46 -3.87
C MET A 101 19.46 -1.04 -4.92
N GLU A 102 20.55 -1.70 -4.52
CA GLU A 102 21.45 -2.41 -5.43
C GLU A 102 20.73 -3.55 -6.16
N SER A 103 19.88 -4.28 -5.46
CA SER A 103 19.04 -5.33 -6.06
C SER A 103 18.07 -4.74 -7.08
N TYR A 104 17.36 -3.65 -6.74
CA TYR A 104 16.47 -2.98 -7.68
C TYR A 104 17.19 -2.48 -8.93
N CYS A 105 18.38 -1.89 -8.79
CA CYS A 105 19.17 -1.46 -9.95
C CYS A 105 19.61 -2.65 -10.80
N THR A 106 19.97 -3.78 -10.18
CA THR A 106 20.33 -5.02 -10.89
C THR A 106 19.13 -5.58 -11.66
N ASP A 107 17.93 -5.48 -11.09
CA ASP A 107 16.67 -5.91 -11.71
C ASP A 107 16.13 -4.91 -12.74
N GLY A 108 16.87 -3.82 -13.02
CA GLY A 108 16.56 -2.87 -14.09
C GLY A 108 15.79 -1.63 -13.66
N LEU A 109 15.69 -1.33 -12.35
CA LEU A 109 15.09 -0.07 -11.88
C LEU A 109 15.85 1.13 -12.45
N GLN A 110 15.15 1.90 -13.29
CA GLN A 110 15.58 3.21 -13.76
C GLN A 110 14.97 4.31 -12.89
N PRO A 111 15.62 5.48 -12.72
CA PRO A 111 14.99 6.62 -12.08
C PRO A 111 13.67 6.99 -12.76
N TRP A 112 12.71 7.49 -11.98
CA TRP A 112 11.48 8.03 -12.55
C TRP A 112 11.76 9.09 -13.64
N SER A 113 10.97 9.09 -14.71
CA SER A 113 11.03 10.10 -15.77
C SER A 113 9.64 10.30 -16.37
N SER A 114 9.43 11.40 -17.10
CA SER A 114 8.17 11.64 -17.81
C SER A 114 7.83 10.58 -18.87
N GLU A 115 8.82 9.80 -19.30
CA GLU A 115 8.63 8.69 -20.24
C GLU A 115 7.86 7.52 -19.60
N LYS A 116 7.83 7.43 -18.26
CA LYS A 116 7.09 6.40 -17.52
C LYS A 116 5.59 6.68 -17.39
N LEU A 117 5.08 7.76 -17.99
CA LEU A 117 3.65 8.02 -17.99
C LEU A 117 2.89 6.81 -18.58
N PRO A 118 1.75 6.42 -18.00
CA PRO A 118 0.92 7.17 -17.04
C PRO A 118 1.33 7.04 -15.55
N TYR A 119 2.42 6.33 -15.21
CA TYR A 119 2.87 6.19 -13.82
C TYR A 119 3.50 7.50 -13.33
N SER A 120 2.77 8.23 -12.48
CA SER A 120 3.15 9.58 -12.07
C SER A 120 4.21 9.68 -10.96
N SER A 121 4.66 8.55 -10.42
CA SER A 121 5.70 8.43 -9.39
C SER A 121 6.16 6.97 -9.28
N ASP A 122 7.42 6.73 -8.95
CA ASP A 122 7.93 5.41 -8.52
C ASP A 122 7.69 5.15 -7.01
N VAL A 123 7.19 6.16 -6.27
CA VAL A 123 6.97 6.12 -4.83
C VAL A 123 5.47 6.26 -4.53
N PRO A 124 4.73 5.15 -4.41
CA PRO A 124 3.37 5.19 -3.92
C PRO A 124 3.36 5.45 -2.40
N ASP A 125 2.48 6.35 -1.93
CA ASP A 125 2.16 6.45 -0.50
C ASP A 125 1.12 5.38 -0.18
N THR A 126 1.31 4.71 0.94
CA THR A 126 0.46 3.60 1.38
C THR A 126 -0.58 4.06 2.40
N ALA A 127 -0.80 5.38 2.49
CA ALA A 127 -1.77 5.99 3.36
C ALA A 127 -3.21 5.61 3.02
N LEU A 128 -3.50 5.48 1.73
CA LEU A 128 -4.76 4.97 1.22
C LEU A 128 -4.45 3.89 0.19
N ILE A 129 -5.03 2.70 0.36
CA ILE A 129 -4.96 1.61 -0.61
C ILE A 129 -6.39 1.12 -0.85
N LEU A 130 -6.82 1.14 -2.10
CA LEU A 130 -8.06 0.52 -2.54
C LEU A 130 -7.71 -0.65 -3.43
N ARG A 131 -8.33 -1.79 -3.19
CA ARG A 131 -8.06 -2.99 -3.97
C ARG A 131 -9.32 -3.78 -4.23
N LYS A 132 -9.48 -4.19 -5.48
CA LYS A 132 -10.38 -5.25 -5.89
C LYS A 132 -9.63 -6.59 -5.78
N HIS A 133 -10.32 -7.57 -5.22
CA HIS A 133 -9.80 -8.90 -4.97
C HIS A 133 -10.38 -9.88 -5.97
N SER A 134 -9.50 -10.58 -6.66
CA SER A 134 -9.78 -11.59 -7.66
C SER A 134 -8.70 -12.68 -7.57
N LEU A 135 -8.96 -13.86 -8.13
CA LEU A 135 -7.98 -14.95 -8.18
C LEU A 135 -6.57 -14.50 -8.63
N PRO A 136 -6.40 -13.76 -9.74
CA PRO A 136 -5.08 -13.31 -10.18
C PRO A 136 -4.48 -12.21 -9.29
N THR A 137 -5.31 -11.36 -8.67
CA THR A 137 -4.81 -10.28 -7.82
C THR A 137 -4.50 -10.74 -6.40
N ASN A 138 -4.91 -11.95 -5.99
CA ASN A 138 -4.69 -12.48 -4.64
C ASN A 138 -3.57 -13.55 -4.57
N LEU A 139 -2.81 -13.72 -5.66
CA LEU A 139 -1.63 -14.60 -5.68
C LEU A 139 -0.61 -14.17 -4.62
#